data_AF-A0A1X0AH00-F1
#
_entry.id   AF-A0A1X0AH00-F1
#
_cell.length_a   1.000
_cell.length_b   1.000
_cell.length_c   1.000
_cell.angle_alpha   90.00
_cell.angle_beta   90.00
_cell.angle_gamma   90.00
#
_symmetry.space_group_name_H-M   'P 1'
#
loop_
_entity.id
_entity.type
_entity.pdbx_description
1 polymer ?
#
loop_
_entity_poly.entity_id
_entity_poly.type
_entity_poly.pdbx_seq_one_letter_code
_entity_poly.pdbx_strand_id
1 'polypeptide(L)'
;MLRYITRSTTRNEYYTNPHLDGLTGVEYRRMYRYLNSIGELTLIRTIVEHLPPKYAFDEHGRLTHVNLTEADITAQLDTITNQP
;
A
#
# COMPACT_ATOMS: atom_id res chain seq x y z
N MET A 1 -24.32 -9.25 -8.32
CA MET A 1 -22.83 -9.18 -8.34
C MET A 1 -22.40 -7.72 -8.38
N LEU A 2 -22.04 -7.14 -7.23
CA LEU A 2 -21.53 -5.77 -7.13
C LEU A 2 -20.21 -5.64 -7.91
N ARG A 3 -20.14 -4.73 -8.90
CA ARG A 3 -18.90 -4.44 -9.64
C ARG A 3 -18.17 -3.31 -8.93
N TYR A 4 -17.02 -3.62 -8.34
CA TYR A 4 -16.10 -2.63 -7.76
C TYR A 4 -14.74 -2.71 -8.46
N ILE A 5 -14.08 -1.55 -8.64
CA ILE A 5 -12.68 -1.50 -9.05
C ILE A 5 -11.84 -1.52 -7.77
N THR A 6 -11.10 -2.60 -7.55
CA THR A 6 -10.15 -2.71 -6.44
C THR A 6 -9.06 -1.65 -6.60
N ARG A 7 -8.90 -0.79 -5.59
CA ARG A 7 -7.75 0.09 -5.46
C ARG A 7 -6.82 -0.49 -4.41
N SER A 8 -5.54 -0.54 -4.72
CA SER A 8 -4.51 -0.89 -3.75
C SER A 8 -3.41 0.16 -3.76
N THR A 9 -2.92 0.48 -2.58
CA THR A 9 -1.69 1.25 -2.42
C THR A 9 -0.62 0.36 -1.84
N THR A 10 0.60 0.49 -2.37
CA THR A 10 1.76 -0.25 -1.89
C THR A 10 2.59 0.70 -1.04
N ARG A 11 2.83 0.33 0.22
CA ARG A 11 3.71 1.06 1.12
C ARG A 11 4.86 0.14 1.55
N ASN A 12 6.06 0.71 1.59
CA ASN A 12 7.22 0.04 2.18
C ASN A 12 7.39 0.49 3.62
N GLU A 13 7.49 -0.45 4.54
CA GLU A 13 7.83 -0.21 5.93
C GLU A 13 9.23 -0.76 6.23
N TYR A 14 10.02 0.05 6.93
CA TYR A 14 11.35 -0.29 7.37
C TYR A 14 11.30 -0.70 8.84
N TYR A 15 11.87 -1.84 9.16
CA TYR A 15 11.92 -2.33 10.53
C TYR A 15 13.25 -3.00 10.81
N THR A 16 13.62 -3.03 12.09
CA THR A 16 14.83 -3.69 12.55
C THR A 16 14.68 -5.20 12.46
N ASN A 17 15.76 -5.89 12.09
CA ASN A 17 15.75 -7.34 11.90
C ASN A 17 15.26 -8.08 13.17
N PRO A 18 14.26 -8.99 13.06
CA PRO A 18 13.71 -9.74 14.19
C PRO A 18 14.74 -10.63 14.92
N HIS A 19 15.89 -10.93 14.31
CA HIS A 19 16.98 -11.62 14.99
C HIS A 19 17.55 -10.85 16.19
N LEU A 20 17.19 -9.56 16.36
CA LEU A 20 17.51 -8.77 17.54
C LEU A 20 16.48 -8.91 18.66
N ASP A 21 15.30 -9.48 18.38
CA ASP A 21 14.22 -9.60 19.36
C ASP A 21 14.61 -10.54 20.49
N GLY A 22 14.41 -10.09 21.73
CA GLY A 22 14.75 -10.86 22.94
C GLY A 22 16.24 -10.94 23.28
N LEU A 23 17.14 -10.44 22.43
CA LEU A 23 18.56 -10.36 22.75
C LEU A 23 18.84 -9.20 23.70
N THR A 24 19.78 -9.40 24.63
CA THR A 24 20.20 -8.35 25.58
C THR A 24 21.72 -8.27 25.70
N GLY A 25 22.21 -7.15 26.25
CA GLY A 25 23.61 -6.99 26.64
C GLY A 25 24.64 -7.23 25.53
N VAL A 26 25.50 -8.24 25.72
CA VAL A 26 26.61 -8.56 24.80
C VAL A 26 26.10 -9.22 23.52
N GLU A 27 25.11 -10.09 23.62
CA GLU A 27 24.55 -10.82 22.48
C GLU A 27 23.86 -9.88 21.50
N TYR A 28 23.04 -8.96 22.03
CA TYR A 28 22.43 -7.89 21.23
C TYR A 28 23.48 -7.09 20.44
N ARG A 29 24.54 -6.65 21.11
CA ARG A 29 25.60 -5.83 20.47
C ARG A 29 26.36 -6.60 19.41
N ARG A 30 26.63 -7.90 19.63
CA ARG A 30 27.31 -8.75 18.63
C ARG A 30 26.42 -8.95 17.41
N MET A 31 25.15 -9.30 17.62
CA MET A 31 24.19 -9.52 16.53
C MET A 31 23.94 -8.23 15.74
N TYR A 32 23.78 -7.10 16.43
CA TYR A 32 23.60 -5.79 15.80
C TYR A 32 24.76 -5.44 14.85
N ARG A 33 26.01 -5.63 15.30
CA ARG A 33 27.19 -5.38 14.46
C ARG A 33 27.26 -6.32 13.27
N TYR A 34 26.95 -7.60 13.49
CA TYR A 34 26.92 -8.59 12.42
C TYR A 34 25.90 -8.23 11.35
N LEU A 35 24.64 -8.00 11.72
CA LEU A 35 23.57 -7.61 10.80
C LEU A 35 23.87 -6.29 10.09
N ASN A 36 24.51 -5.35 10.76
CA ASN A 36 24.95 -4.11 10.14
C ASN A 36 26.06 -4.35 9.09
N SER A 37 27.04 -5.21 9.39
CA SER A 37 28.07 -5.61 8.41
C SER A 37 27.49 -6.38 7.22
N ILE A 38 26.40 -7.07 7.50
CA ILE A 38 25.41 -7.71 6.63
C ILE A 38 24.78 -6.91 5.49
N GLY A 39 24.45 -5.67 5.84
CA GLY A 39 23.33 -4.95 5.22
C GLY A 39 21.93 -5.46 5.62
N GLU A 40 21.81 -6.37 6.59
CA GLU A 40 20.53 -6.98 6.99
C GLU A 40 19.97 -6.41 8.31
N LEU A 41 20.57 -5.34 8.85
CA LEU A 41 20.08 -4.71 10.08
C LEU A 41 18.65 -4.17 9.92
N THR A 42 18.37 -3.59 8.76
CA THR A 42 17.06 -3.02 8.42
C THR A 42 16.44 -3.82 7.30
N LEU A 43 15.25 -4.33 7.53
CA LEU A 43 14.48 -5.09 6.55
C LEU A 43 13.36 -4.22 6.00
N ILE A 44 12.94 -4.55 4.78
CA ILE A 44 11.83 -3.88 4.09
C ILE A 44 10.67 -4.85 4.01
N ARG A 45 9.51 -4.43 4.51
CA ARG A 45 8.24 -5.12 4.30
C ARG A 45 7.39 -4.30 3.34
N THR A 46 6.98 -4.93 2.25
CA THR A 46 5.99 -4.35 1.34
C THR A 46 4.59 -4.72 1.83
N ILE A 47 3.80 -3.71 2.15
CA ILE A 47 2.41 -3.85 2.59
C ILE A 47 1.52 -3.39 1.44
N VAL A 48 0.57 -4.24 1.07
CA VAL A 48 -0.48 -3.92 0.11
C VAL A 48 -1.73 -3.56 0.92
N GLU A 49 -2.09 -2.27 0.90
CA GLU A 49 -3.28 -1.76 1.56
C GLU A 49 -4.42 -1.69 0.54
N HIS A 50 -5.55 -2.29 0.88
CA HIS A 50 -6.77 -2.19 0.08
C HIS A 50 -7.49 -0.89 0.41
N LEU A 51 -7.60 -0.02 -0.58
CA LEU A 51 -8.34 1.23 -0.47
C LEU A 51 -9.82 1.02 -0.81
N PRO A 52 -10.73 1.83 -0.22
CA PRO A 52 -12.11 1.83 -0.64
C PRO A 52 -12.23 2.15 -2.15
N PRO A 53 -13.19 1.53 -2.85
CA PRO A 53 -13.39 1.77 -4.27
C PRO A 53 -13.82 3.21 -4.53
N LYS A 54 -13.37 3.81 -5.64
CA LYS A 54 -13.80 5.17 -6.06
C LYS A 54 -15.29 5.24 -6.37
N TYR A 55 -15.86 4.15 -6.83
CA TYR A 55 -17.29 4.02 -7.05
C TYR A 55 -17.72 2.56 -6.98
N ALA A 56 -18.99 2.32 -6.67
CA ALA A 56 -19.59 0.99 -6.66
C ALA A 56 -21.00 1.01 -7.27
N PHE A 57 -21.39 -0.08 -7.93
CA PHE A 57 -22.72 -0.26 -8.50
C PHE A 57 -23.45 -1.42 -7.82
N ASP A 58 -24.75 -1.26 -7.59
CA ASP A 58 -25.63 -2.36 -7.17
C ASP A 58 -25.85 -3.39 -8.28
N GLU A 59 -26.68 -4.38 -7.99
CA GLU A 59 -27.00 -5.47 -8.91
C GLU A 59 -27.83 -5.04 -10.13
N HIS A 60 -28.46 -3.86 -10.06
CA HIS A 60 -29.25 -3.25 -11.13
C HIS A 60 -28.42 -2.24 -11.93
N GLY A 61 -27.12 -2.12 -11.67
CA GLY A 61 -26.23 -1.18 -12.33
C GLY A 61 -26.38 0.27 -11.87
N ARG A 62 -27.03 0.51 -10.72
CA ARG A 62 -27.15 1.85 -10.13
C ARG A 62 -25.96 2.15 -9.24
N LEU A 63 -25.45 3.36 -9.35
CA LEU A 63 -24.34 3.86 -8.55
C LEU A 63 -24.76 3.97 -7.08
N THR A 64 -24.12 3.22 -6.18
CA THR A 64 -24.41 3.22 -4.73
C THR A 64 -23.36 3.92 -3.90
N HIS A 65 -22.13 4.01 -4.41
CA HIS A 65 -21.03 4.66 -3.74
C HIS A 65 -20.21 5.46 -4.75
N VAL A 66 -19.78 6.67 -4.34
CA VAL A 66 -18.89 7.55 -5.11
C VAL A 66 -17.99 8.28 -4.14
N ASN A 67 -16.69 8.21 -4.39
CA ASN A 67 -15.65 8.95 -3.72
C ASN A 67 -14.59 9.34 -4.78
N LEU A 68 -14.98 10.29 -5.62
CA LEU A 68 -14.15 10.84 -6.70
C LEU A 68 -13.49 12.13 -6.22
N THR A 69 -12.21 12.29 -6.52
CA THR A 69 -11.50 13.57 -6.34
C THR A 69 -11.67 14.46 -7.57
N GLU A 70 -11.40 15.76 -7.44
CA GLU A 70 -11.40 16.69 -8.58
C GLU A 70 -10.48 16.20 -9.71
N ALA A 71 -9.28 15.71 -9.37
CA ALA A 71 -8.35 15.14 -10.34
C ALA A 71 -8.92 13.91 -11.08
N ASP A 72 -9.73 13.08 -10.39
CA ASP A 72 -10.37 11.92 -11.02
C ASP A 72 -11.45 12.34 -12.01
N ILE A 73 -12.21 13.38 -11.68
CA ILE A 73 -13.25 13.93 -12.55
C ILE A 73 -12.61 14.56 -13.78
N THR A 74 -11.57 15.38 -13.60
CA THR A 74 -10.86 16.03 -14.70
C THR A 74 -10.22 15.00 -15.63
N ALA A 75 -9.53 14.00 -15.08
CA ALA A 75 -8.94 12.93 -15.89
C ALA A 75 -9.99 12.18 -16.71
N GLN A 76 -11.17 11.93 -16.14
CA GLN A 76 -12.26 11.28 -16.87
C GLN A 76 -12.84 12.20 -17.96
N LEU A 77 -13.02 13.49 -17.67
CA LEU A 77 -13.49 14.46 -18.65
C LEU A 77 -12.50 14.58 -19.81
N ASP A 78 -11.19 14.61 -19.54
CA ASP A 78 -10.13 14.66 -20.55
C ASP A 78 -10.17 13.45 -21.49
N THR A 79 -10.55 12.26 -21.00
CA THR A 79 -10.73 11.07 -21.85
C THR A 79 -11.95 11.15 -22.78
N ILE A 80 -12.95 11.96 -22.41
CA ILE A 80 -14.18 12.16 -23.19
C ILE A 80 -13.99 13.30 -24.19
N THR A 81 -13.33 14.38 -23.79
CA THR A 81 -13.14 15.59 -24.60
C THR A 81 -12.00 15.46 -25.61
N ASN A 82 -11.00 14.60 -25.36
CA ASN A 82 -9.89 14.33 -26.30
C ASN A 82 -10.10 13.08 -27.16
N GLN A 83 -11.35 12.65 -27.37
CA GLN A 83 -11.63 11.65 -28.42
C GLN A 83 -11.47 12.31 -29.81
N PRO A 84 -10.74 11.69 -30.75
CA PRO A 84 -10.53 12.24 -32.09
C PRO A 84 -11.82 12.39 -32.90
#